data_AF-A0A8T3Y2K3-F1
#
_entry.id   AF-A0A8T3Y2K3-F1
#
_cell.length_a   1.000
_cell.length_b   1.000
_cell.length_c   1.000
_cell.angle_alpha   90.00
_cell.angle_beta   90.00
_cell.angle_gamma   90.00
#
_symmetry.space_group_name_H-M   'P 1'
#
loop_
_entity.id
_entity.type
_entity.pdbx_description
1 polymer ?
#
loop_
_entity_poly.entity_id
_entity_poly.type
_entity_poly.pdbx_seq_one_letter_code
_entity_poly.pdbx_strand_id
1 'polypeptide(L)'
;MIIREVLDSVSSSLERFNEKKNFDLTLSLLKELFSSFWAYNNLITPNVYNLVQQIDEFIFKVQRNRIKFDELSKDESLKIQRKIWLLLGFFVRFLKENPQIADLEIIQERDLKSSLKSFKILVVCVANAGRSPVLEQSIGFISENVGLKIVVKSCGIFNLINSSQKARAKQPLLSKLIGRDVDGVGVPVSADLCDWANIVLTAAPYVTERIVGAFPSSKSKVITAKEFVARYKISDQGFSYAFYIDEPTFSTQREKALDEWLSARRGSVKDFMQAIEKDIAEGRQKAFLYKNKYPEGENSRGEFLSINELLKLSFAIIERLIQDNYLTTRPEVSSLLLFKLNELRKRVL
;
A
#
# COMPACT_ATOMS: atom_id res chain seq x y z
N MET A 1 25.27 -2.59 10.15
CA MET A 1 25.68 -3.89 9.59
C MET A 1 24.67 -4.29 8.53
N ILE A 2 25.16 -4.79 7.40
CA ILE A 2 24.31 -5.31 6.33
C ILE A 2 23.85 -6.72 6.69
N ILE A 3 22.63 -7.10 6.31
CA ILE A 3 22.04 -8.40 6.66
C ILE A 3 22.95 -9.56 6.20
N ARG A 4 23.48 -9.52 4.97
CA ARG A 4 24.40 -10.55 4.46
C ARG A 4 25.64 -10.71 5.35
N GLU A 5 26.30 -9.60 5.71
CA GLU A 5 27.49 -9.62 6.56
C GLU A 5 27.21 -10.24 7.93
N VAL A 6 26.02 -9.96 8.49
CA VAL A 6 25.60 -10.52 9.78
C VAL A 6 25.42 -12.02 9.65
N LEU A 7 24.72 -12.48 8.61
CA LEU A 7 24.49 -13.91 8.40
C LEU A 7 25.79 -14.66 8.13
N ASP A 8 26.70 -14.11 7.34
CA ASP A 8 28.02 -14.68 7.10
C ASP A 8 28.82 -14.76 8.40
N SER A 9 28.80 -13.70 9.21
CA SER A 9 29.48 -13.66 10.52
C SER A 9 28.86 -14.65 11.53
N VAL A 10 27.53 -14.80 11.54
CA VAL A 10 26.85 -15.80 12.36
C VAL A 10 27.25 -17.19 11.89
N SER A 11 27.27 -17.45 10.58
CA SER A 11 27.69 -18.75 10.03
C SER A 11 29.12 -19.10 10.43
N SER A 12 30.09 -18.19 10.23
CA SER A 12 31.49 -18.42 10.60
C SER A 12 31.70 -18.61 12.10
N SER A 13 31.01 -17.84 12.95
CA SER A 13 31.11 -18.02 14.40
C SER A 13 30.46 -19.33 14.88
N LEU A 14 29.39 -19.77 14.21
CA LEU A 14 28.67 -20.99 14.56
C LEU A 14 29.49 -22.27 14.31
N GLU A 15 30.46 -22.26 13.39
CA GLU A 15 31.40 -23.38 13.17
C GLU A 15 32.23 -23.70 14.42
N ARG A 16 32.50 -22.67 15.25
CA ARG A 16 33.29 -22.78 16.48
C ARG A 16 32.48 -22.41 17.72
N PHE A 17 31.18 -22.68 17.70
CA PHE A 17 30.23 -22.31 18.76
C PHE A 17 30.58 -22.87 20.16
N ASN A 18 31.39 -23.94 20.23
CA ASN A 18 31.88 -24.50 21.48
C ASN A 18 33.05 -23.72 22.09
N GLU A 19 33.48 -22.63 21.47
CA GLU A 19 34.44 -21.67 22.04
C GLU A 19 33.67 -20.47 22.58
N LYS A 20 33.88 -20.11 23.85
CA LYS A 20 33.18 -19.01 24.54
C LYS A 20 33.12 -17.71 23.72
N LYS A 21 34.24 -17.33 23.11
CA LYS A 21 34.35 -16.13 22.27
C LYS A 21 33.36 -16.16 21.10
N ASN A 22 33.26 -17.29 20.40
CA ASN A 22 32.38 -17.43 19.25
C ASN A 22 30.92 -17.60 19.67
N PHE A 23 30.67 -18.30 20.78
CA PHE A 23 29.36 -18.35 21.41
C PHE A 23 28.82 -16.94 21.68
N ASP A 24 29.58 -16.12 22.41
CA ASP A 24 29.19 -14.75 22.74
C ASP A 24 28.98 -13.89 21.49
N LEU A 25 29.86 -14.03 20.49
CA LEU A 25 29.73 -13.35 19.19
C LEU A 25 28.45 -13.77 18.45
N THR A 26 28.18 -15.07 18.33
CA THR A 26 26.98 -15.60 17.68
C THR A 26 25.73 -15.05 18.35
N LEU A 27 25.65 -15.08 19.69
CA LEU A 27 24.47 -14.56 20.41
C LEU A 27 24.30 -13.04 20.22
N SER A 28 25.40 -12.28 20.20
CA SER A 28 25.36 -10.84 19.94
C SER A 28 24.84 -10.52 18.54
N LEU A 29 25.35 -11.22 17.53
CA LEU A 29 24.92 -11.02 16.13
C LEU A 29 23.47 -11.44 15.91
N LEU A 30 23.02 -12.55 16.52
CA LEU A 30 21.63 -12.98 16.47
C LEU A 30 20.70 -11.97 17.13
N LYS A 31 21.11 -11.34 18.24
CA LYS A 31 20.33 -10.28 18.87
C LYS A 31 20.17 -9.07 17.97
N GLU A 32 21.24 -8.64 17.29
CA GLU A 32 21.15 -7.57 16.29
C GLU A 32 20.23 -7.97 15.14
N LEU A 33 20.34 -9.19 14.62
CA LEU A 33 19.43 -9.69 13.59
C LEU A 33 17.97 -9.70 14.07
N PHE A 34 17.70 -10.21 15.27
CA PHE A 34 16.37 -10.32 15.86
C PHE A 34 15.75 -8.96 16.19
N SER A 35 16.56 -7.97 16.53
CA SER A 35 16.09 -6.61 16.74
C SER A 35 15.58 -5.93 15.46
N SER A 36 15.92 -6.47 14.29
CA SER A 36 15.32 -6.10 12.99
C SER A 36 14.23 -7.06 12.50
N PHE A 37 13.97 -8.17 13.20
CA PHE A 37 13.04 -9.22 12.74
C PHE A 37 11.59 -8.75 12.59
N TRP A 38 11.18 -7.78 13.41
CA TRP A 38 9.86 -7.14 13.31
C TRP A 38 9.63 -6.58 11.89
N ALA A 39 10.69 -6.18 11.18
CA ALA A 39 10.61 -5.68 9.81
C ALA A 39 10.16 -6.78 8.82
N TYR A 40 10.31 -8.05 9.19
CA TYR A 40 10.06 -9.21 8.35
C TYR A 40 8.97 -10.14 8.93
N ASN A 41 8.32 -9.76 10.03
CA ASN A 41 7.40 -10.64 10.77
C ASN A 41 6.24 -11.18 9.92
N ASN A 42 5.79 -10.41 8.93
CA ASN A 42 4.72 -10.87 8.04
C ASN A 42 5.19 -11.88 6.99
N LEU A 43 6.49 -12.04 6.76
CA LEU A 43 7.08 -12.85 5.69
C LEU A 43 7.52 -14.23 6.16
N ILE A 44 7.73 -14.36 7.46
CA ILE A 44 8.22 -15.57 8.08
C ILE A 44 7.04 -16.47 8.42
N THR A 45 7.22 -17.77 8.25
CA THR A 45 6.19 -18.73 8.65
C THR A 45 6.07 -18.79 10.17
N PRO A 46 4.93 -19.22 10.73
CA PRO A 46 4.78 -19.41 12.18
C PRO A 46 5.87 -20.30 12.79
N ASN A 47 6.39 -21.27 12.03
CA ASN A 47 7.48 -22.14 12.46
C ASN A 47 8.81 -21.38 12.63
N VAL A 48 9.14 -20.49 11.69
CA VAL A 48 10.34 -19.65 11.77
C VAL A 48 10.19 -18.65 12.91
N TYR A 49 9.00 -18.06 13.09
CA TYR A 49 8.74 -17.17 14.21
C TYR A 49 8.94 -17.89 15.56
N ASN A 50 8.40 -19.09 15.73
CA ASN A 50 8.58 -19.90 16.93
C ASN A 50 10.07 -20.25 17.16
N LEU A 51 10.80 -20.57 16.08
CA LEU A 51 12.25 -20.81 16.17
C LEU A 51 13.01 -19.60 16.69
N VAL A 52 12.68 -18.39 16.20
CA VAL A 52 13.26 -17.13 16.66
C VAL A 52 12.95 -16.88 18.13
N GLN A 53 11.69 -17.06 18.55
CA GLN A 53 11.28 -16.91 19.95
C GLN A 53 12.08 -17.84 20.88
N GLN A 54 12.28 -19.10 20.47
CA GLN A 54 13.05 -20.06 21.26
C GLN A 54 14.53 -19.69 21.38
N ILE A 55 15.13 -19.14 20.32
CA ILE A 55 16.53 -18.70 20.34
C ILE A 55 16.66 -17.40 21.16
N ASP A 56 15.72 -16.47 21.02
CA ASP A 56 15.70 -15.22 21.78
C ASP A 56 15.53 -15.45 23.28
N GLU A 57 14.64 -16.37 23.68
CA GLU A 57 14.48 -16.77 25.08
C GLU A 57 15.78 -17.37 25.65
N PHE A 58 16.51 -18.15 24.85
CA PHE A 58 17.81 -18.68 25.23
C PHE A 58 18.85 -17.56 25.41
N ILE A 59 18.97 -16.64 24.44
CA ILE A 59 19.86 -15.47 24.51
C ILE A 59 19.56 -14.67 25.79
N PHE A 60 18.28 -14.45 26.08
CA PHE A 60 17.85 -13.72 27.28
C PHE A 60 18.29 -14.42 28.58
N LYS A 61 18.17 -15.75 28.67
CA LYS A 61 18.63 -16.53 29.83
C LYS A 61 20.13 -16.41 30.04
N VAL A 62 20.92 -16.51 28.97
CA VAL A 62 22.38 -16.36 29.01
C VAL A 62 22.77 -14.95 29.48
N GLN A 63 22.18 -13.90 28.90
CA GLN A 63 22.50 -12.50 29.22
C GLN A 63 22.14 -12.10 30.66
N ARG A 64 21.11 -12.71 31.24
CA ARG A 64 20.74 -12.50 32.65
C ARG A 64 21.59 -13.31 33.63
N ASN A 65 22.68 -13.92 33.17
CA ASN A 65 23.54 -14.84 33.93
C ASN A 65 22.75 -16.00 34.56
N ARG A 66 21.61 -16.39 33.98
CA ARG A 66 20.85 -17.55 34.44
C ARG A 66 21.43 -18.87 33.93
N ILE A 67 22.24 -18.78 32.87
CA ILE A 67 22.99 -19.89 32.28
C ILE A 67 24.36 -19.32 31.93
N LYS A 68 25.44 -19.83 32.53
CA LYS A 68 26.80 -19.49 32.09
C LYS A 68 27.23 -20.42 30.96
N PHE A 69 28.12 -19.93 30.10
CA PHE A 69 28.73 -20.74 29.06
C PHE A 69 29.33 -22.04 29.61
N ASP A 70 30.05 -21.94 30.73
CA ASP A 70 30.73 -23.07 31.37
C ASP A 70 29.76 -24.05 32.08
N GLU A 71 28.49 -23.67 32.24
CA GLU A 71 27.43 -24.48 32.86
C GLU A 71 26.54 -25.19 31.82
N LEU A 72 26.72 -24.89 30.52
CA LEU A 72 25.97 -25.55 29.45
C LEU A 72 26.47 -26.97 29.20
N SER A 73 25.56 -27.93 29.21
CA SER A 73 25.88 -29.28 28.77
C SER A 73 26.19 -29.31 27.26
N LYS A 74 27.01 -30.28 26.82
CA LYS A 74 27.29 -30.49 25.40
C LYS A 74 26.02 -30.68 24.57
N ASP A 75 25.03 -31.39 25.12
CA ASP A 75 23.76 -31.64 24.45
C ASP A 75 22.92 -30.37 24.28
N GLU A 76 22.90 -29.49 25.28
CA GLU A 76 22.21 -28.19 25.18
C GLU A 76 22.88 -27.26 24.16
N SER A 77 24.22 -27.20 24.16
CA SER A 77 24.99 -26.44 23.17
C SER A 77 24.68 -26.93 21.75
N LEU A 78 24.71 -28.25 21.52
CA LEU A 78 24.40 -28.83 20.21
C LEU A 78 22.94 -28.56 19.80
N LYS A 79 22.00 -28.61 20.75
CA LYS A 79 20.58 -28.34 20.49
C LYS A 79 20.35 -26.90 20.06
N ILE A 80 20.97 -25.91 20.72
CA ILE A 80 20.83 -24.51 20.32
C ILE A 80 21.57 -24.24 19.00
N GLN A 81 22.77 -24.80 18.81
CA GLN A 81 23.53 -24.67 17.57
C GLN A 81 22.72 -25.17 16.35
N ARG A 82 22.04 -26.33 16.48
CA ARG A 82 21.14 -26.86 15.45
C ARG A 82 19.98 -25.92 15.13
N LYS A 83 19.37 -25.30 16.14
CA LYS A 83 18.29 -24.31 15.94
C LYS A 83 18.80 -23.09 15.18
N ILE A 84 19.99 -22.60 15.51
CA ILE A 84 20.61 -21.47 14.82
C ILE A 84 20.93 -21.86 13.37
N TRP A 85 21.43 -23.07 13.10
CA TRP A 85 21.64 -23.56 11.73
C TRP A 85 20.34 -23.62 10.91
N LEU A 86 19.25 -24.12 11.49
CA LEU A 86 17.94 -24.14 10.83
C LEU A 86 17.47 -22.72 10.48
N LEU A 87 17.67 -21.77 11.39
CA LEU A 87 17.35 -20.37 11.18
C LEU A 87 18.20 -19.76 10.05
N LEU A 88 19.51 -20.01 10.04
CA LEU A 88 20.40 -19.56 8.95
C LEU A 88 19.99 -20.15 7.61
N GLY A 89 19.67 -21.45 7.56
CA GLY A 89 19.18 -22.11 6.35
C GLY A 89 17.92 -21.46 5.79
N PHE A 90 17.00 -21.06 6.68
CA PHE A 90 15.84 -20.26 6.29
C PHE A 90 16.26 -18.91 5.69
N PHE A 91 17.15 -18.15 6.34
CA PHE A 91 17.58 -16.84 5.86
C PHE A 91 18.31 -16.91 4.53
N VAL A 92 19.20 -17.89 4.33
CA VAL A 92 19.90 -18.10 3.06
C VAL A 92 18.89 -18.32 1.94
N ARG A 93 17.88 -19.17 2.16
CA ARG A 93 16.81 -19.40 1.17
C ARG A 93 15.97 -18.14 0.95
N PHE A 94 15.58 -17.46 2.03
CA PHE A 94 14.77 -16.25 1.98
C PHE A 94 15.47 -15.13 1.20
N LEU A 95 16.77 -14.91 1.42
CA LEU A 95 17.57 -13.93 0.70
C LEU A 95 17.83 -14.34 -0.75
N LYS A 96 17.92 -15.64 -1.06
CA LYS A 96 17.99 -16.12 -2.43
C LYS A 96 16.72 -15.79 -3.22
N GLU A 97 15.56 -15.92 -2.57
CA GLU A 97 14.26 -15.57 -3.15
C GLU A 97 14.02 -14.05 -3.16
N ASN A 98 14.73 -13.29 -2.31
CA ASN A 98 14.59 -11.83 -2.15
C ASN A 98 15.96 -11.13 -2.09
N PRO A 99 16.75 -11.15 -3.18
CA PRO A 99 18.12 -10.63 -3.18
C PRO A 99 18.21 -9.15 -2.81
N GLN A 100 17.17 -8.37 -3.10
CA GLN A 100 17.06 -6.95 -2.73
C GLN A 100 17.10 -6.67 -1.22
N ILE A 101 16.87 -7.69 -0.38
CA ILE A 101 16.94 -7.57 1.09
C ILE A 101 18.36 -7.80 1.61
N ALA A 102 19.15 -8.62 0.91
CA ALA A 102 20.44 -9.10 1.42
C ALA A 102 21.41 -7.96 1.71
N ASP A 103 21.31 -6.88 0.92
CA ASP A 103 22.16 -5.70 1.00
C ASP A 103 21.54 -4.56 1.82
N LEU A 104 20.40 -4.81 2.48
CA LEU A 104 19.80 -3.84 3.41
C LEU A 104 20.57 -3.81 4.73
N GLU A 105 20.66 -2.61 5.30
CA GLU A 105 21.12 -2.44 6.68
C GLU A 105 20.09 -3.02 7.66
N ILE A 106 20.59 -3.55 8.79
CA ILE A 106 19.75 -3.87 9.94
C ILE A 106 19.14 -2.57 10.46
N ILE A 107 17.82 -2.44 10.35
CA ILE A 107 17.06 -1.30 10.86
C ILE A 107 16.33 -1.72 12.14
N GLN A 108 16.66 -1.05 13.25
CA GLN A 108 15.96 -1.20 14.51
C GLN A 108 14.54 -0.63 14.41
N GLU A 109 13.56 -1.21 15.12
CA GLU A 109 12.17 -0.74 15.09
C GLU A 109 12.03 0.72 15.52
N ARG A 110 12.78 1.10 16.56
CA ARG A 110 12.83 2.49 17.05
C ARG A 110 13.35 3.45 15.98
N ASP A 111 14.31 3.01 15.16
CA ASP A 111 14.96 3.84 14.15
C ASP A 111 14.06 3.99 12.93
N LEU A 112 13.31 2.93 12.56
CA LEU A 112 12.21 3.05 11.61
C LEU A 112 11.19 4.06 12.13
N LYS A 113 10.62 3.82 13.32
CA LYS A 113 9.52 4.64 13.85
C LYS A 113 9.91 6.10 13.99
N SER A 114 11.14 6.41 14.38
CA SER A 114 11.63 7.79 14.47
C SER A 114 11.90 8.43 13.11
N SER A 115 12.30 7.66 12.09
CA SER A 115 12.52 8.17 10.73
C SER A 115 11.23 8.50 9.96
N LEU A 116 10.11 7.87 10.32
CA LEU A 116 8.82 8.05 9.64
C LEU A 116 8.17 9.40 10.00
N LYS A 117 7.89 10.18 8.95
CA LYS A 117 7.09 11.40 9.00
C LYS A 117 5.60 11.07 8.95
N SER A 118 4.80 11.82 9.71
CA SER A 118 3.35 11.74 9.59
C SER A 118 2.89 12.44 8.32
N PHE A 119 1.94 11.84 7.60
CA PHE A 119 1.42 12.38 6.36
C PHE A 119 -0.11 12.25 6.30
N LYS A 120 -0.79 13.32 5.90
CA LYS A 120 -2.25 13.44 5.90
C LYS A 120 -2.80 13.53 4.49
N ILE A 121 -3.69 12.61 4.13
CA ILE A 121 -4.30 12.52 2.81
C ILE A 121 -5.80 12.78 2.93
N LEU A 122 -6.32 13.70 2.12
CA LEU A 122 -7.76 13.88 1.95
C LEU A 122 -8.19 13.37 0.57
N VAL A 123 -9.09 12.40 0.53
CA VAL A 123 -9.64 11.86 -0.73
C VAL A 123 -11.01 12.48 -1.00
N VAL A 124 -11.22 13.03 -2.19
CA VAL A 124 -12.46 13.77 -2.53
C VAL A 124 -13.10 13.23 -3.80
N CYS A 125 -14.41 12.92 -3.72
CA CYS A 125 -15.25 12.64 -4.90
C CYS A 125 -16.50 13.54 -4.90
N VAL A 126 -17.53 13.24 -5.70
CA VAL A 126 -18.76 14.05 -5.69
C VAL A 126 -19.54 13.89 -4.39
N ALA A 127 -20.00 12.68 -4.11
CA ALA A 127 -21.00 12.43 -3.07
C ALA A 127 -20.42 11.88 -1.75
N ASN A 128 -19.12 11.53 -1.73
CA ASN A 128 -18.50 10.77 -0.65
C ASN A 128 -19.24 9.48 -0.28
N ALA A 129 -19.84 8.82 -1.28
CA ALA A 129 -20.72 7.68 -1.07
C ALA A 129 -20.22 6.36 -1.67
N GLY A 130 -19.10 6.37 -2.40
CA GLY A 130 -18.56 5.15 -3.02
C GLY A 130 -17.04 5.15 -3.03
N ARG A 131 -16.46 5.82 -4.03
CA ARG A 131 -15.02 5.68 -4.37
C ARG A 131 -14.08 6.31 -3.35
N SER A 132 -14.39 7.52 -2.85
CA SER A 132 -13.52 8.17 -1.86
C SER A 132 -13.51 7.46 -0.49
N PRO A 133 -14.63 6.93 0.05
CA PRO A 133 -14.58 6.06 1.22
C PRO A 133 -13.82 4.74 1.00
N VAL A 134 -13.92 4.10 -0.18
CA VAL A 134 -13.16 2.87 -0.49
C VAL A 134 -11.66 3.14 -0.52
N LEU A 135 -11.22 4.26 -1.12
CA LEU A 135 -9.81 4.65 -1.07
C LEU A 135 -9.34 4.97 0.35
N GLU A 136 -10.16 5.67 1.14
CA GLU A 136 -9.84 5.95 2.55
C GLU A 136 -9.57 4.64 3.30
N GLN A 137 -10.47 3.67 3.21
CA GLN A 137 -10.29 2.39 3.90
C GLN A 137 -9.11 1.58 3.34
N SER A 138 -8.93 1.56 2.02
CA SER A 138 -7.83 0.84 1.36
C SER A 138 -6.46 1.42 1.73
N ILE A 139 -6.30 2.75 1.64
CA ILE A 139 -5.06 3.44 2.01
C ILE A 139 -4.79 3.25 3.51
N GLY A 140 -5.80 3.35 4.36
CA GLY A 140 -5.67 3.09 5.80
C GLY A 140 -5.18 1.67 6.10
N PHE A 141 -5.83 0.66 5.50
CA PHE A 141 -5.44 -0.74 5.61
C PHE A 141 -3.99 -0.99 5.17
N ILE A 142 -3.60 -0.48 4.00
CA ILE A 142 -2.22 -0.64 3.49
C ILE A 142 -1.24 0.05 4.43
N SER A 143 -1.56 1.25 4.90
CA SER A 143 -0.68 2.03 5.77
C SER A 143 -0.41 1.31 7.09
N GLU A 144 -1.44 0.74 7.72
CA GLU A 144 -1.29 -0.02 8.96
C GLU A 144 -0.46 -1.29 8.77
N ASN A 145 -0.73 -2.05 7.71
CA ASN A 145 -0.02 -3.32 7.44
C ASN A 145 1.46 -3.12 7.05
N VAL A 146 1.78 -2.00 6.39
CA VAL A 146 3.16 -1.63 6.04
C VAL A 146 3.87 -0.94 7.22
N GLY A 147 3.13 -0.38 8.18
CA GLY A 147 3.65 0.34 9.34
C GLY A 147 3.94 1.82 9.09
N LEU A 148 3.15 2.46 8.23
CA LEU A 148 3.29 3.88 7.85
C LEU A 148 2.50 4.80 8.80
N LYS A 149 2.97 6.03 8.99
CA LYS A 149 2.28 7.09 9.75
C LYS A 149 1.35 7.94 8.88
N ILE A 150 0.53 7.27 8.06
CA ILE A 150 -0.42 7.95 7.17
C ILE A 150 -1.78 8.00 7.84
N VAL A 151 -2.40 9.18 7.82
CA VAL A 151 -3.79 9.37 8.21
C VAL A 151 -4.56 9.80 6.98
N VAL A 152 -5.65 9.08 6.68
CA VAL A 152 -6.48 9.37 5.52
C VAL A 152 -7.90 9.70 5.97
N LYS A 153 -8.51 10.67 5.29
CA LYS A 153 -9.93 11.03 5.43
C LYS A 153 -10.56 11.11 4.05
N SER A 154 -11.87 10.94 3.96
CA SER A 154 -12.60 11.23 2.72
C SER A 154 -13.76 12.22 2.91
N CYS A 155 -14.03 13.00 1.85
CA CYS A 155 -15.18 13.91 1.77
C CYS A 155 -15.69 14.03 0.32
N GLY A 156 -16.68 14.91 0.11
CA GLY A 156 -17.31 15.12 -1.19
C GLY A 156 -17.76 16.56 -1.44
N ILE A 157 -17.80 16.96 -2.71
CA ILE A 157 -18.13 18.33 -3.13
C ILE A 157 -19.64 18.60 -3.27
N PHE A 158 -20.52 17.69 -2.82
CA PHE A 158 -21.97 17.81 -3.02
C PHE A 158 -22.56 19.13 -2.50
N ASN A 159 -22.01 19.70 -1.43
CA ASN A 159 -22.37 21.03 -0.92
C ASN A 159 -22.01 22.18 -1.87
N LEU A 160 -20.95 22.03 -2.69
CA LEU A 160 -20.51 23.05 -3.66
C LEU A 160 -21.30 23.03 -4.97
N ILE A 161 -22.09 21.97 -5.20
CA ILE A 161 -22.91 21.78 -6.41
C ILE A 161 -24.41 21.76 -6.09
N ASN A 162 -24.81 22.21 -4.89
CA ASN A 162 -26.19 22.21 -4.42
C ASN A 162 -26.87 20.83 -4.50
N SER A 163 -26.12 19.77 -4.21
CA SER A 163 -26.61 18.39 -4.16
C SER A 163 -26.77 17.94 -2.71
N SER A 164 -27.74 17.04 -2.49
CA SER A 164 -27.96 16.42 -1.18
C SER A 164 -26.84 15.47 -0.77
N GLN A 165 -26.62 15.37 0.53
CA GLN A 165 -25.82 14.31 1.15
C GLN A 165 -26.39 12.94 0.79
N LYS A 166 -25.51 11.95 0.61
CA LYS A 166 -25.90 10.56 0.35
C LYS A 166 -25.36 9.64 1.44
N ALA A 167 -26.08 8.56 1.71
CA ALA A 167 -25.55 7.45 2.49
C ALA A 167 -24.36 6.82 1.76
N ARG A 168 -23.36 6.38 2.51
CA ARG A 168 -22.24 5.61 1.95
C ARG A 168 -22.75 4.24 1.50
N ALA A 169 -22.39 3.85 0.29
CA ALA A 169 -22.71 2.54 -0.23
C ALA A 169 -21.89 1.50 0.54
N LYS A 170 -22.56 0.45 1.00
CA LYS A 170 -21.89 -0.72 1.59
C LYS A 170 -20.96 -1.35 0.56
N GLN A 171 -19.82 -1.85 1.02
CA GLN A 171 -18.78 -2.43 0.17
C GLN A 171 -18.41 -3.83 0.65
N PRO A 172 -19.32 -4.83 0.55
CA PRO A 172 -19.12 -6.15 1.14
C PRO A 172 -17.89 -6.87 0.60
N LEU A 173 -17.50 -6.58 -0.64
CA LEU A 173 -16.28 -7.13 -1.22
C LEU A 173 -15.02 -6.49 -0.63
N LEU A 174 -15.01 -5.20 -0.29
CA LEU A 174 -13.91 -4.58 0.44
C LEU A 174 -13.76 -5.23 1.82
N SER A 175 -14.88 -5.43 2.52
CA SER A 175 -14.93 -6.14 3.80
C SER A 175 -14.36 -7.54 3.68
N LYS A 176 -14.68 -8.26 2.60
CA LYS A 176 -14.16 -9.61 2.33
C LYS A 176 -12.66 -9.62 2.01
N LEU A 177 -12.16 -8.65 1.24
CA LEU A 177 -10.77 -8.61 0.77
C LEU A 177 -9.80 -8.12 1.84
N ILE A 178 -10.18 -7.09 2.61
CA ILE A 178 -9.28 -6.40 3.55
C ILE A 178 -9.86 -6.22 4.96
N GLY A 179 -11.03 -6.78 5.25
CA GLY A 179 -11.63 -6.72 6.60
C GLY A 179 -12.10 -5.33 7.02
N ARG A 180 -12.42 -4.45 6.06
CA ARG A 180 -12.82 -3.05 6.31
C ARG A 180 -14.21 -2.77 5.78
N ASP A 181 -15.03 -2.16 6.62
CA ASP A 181 -16.37 -1.71 6.25
C ASP A 181 -16.40 -0.22 5.89
N VAL A 182 -17.35 0.12 5.02
CA VAL A 182 -17.66 1.48 4.61
C VAL A 182 -19.09 1.77 5.07
N ASP A 183 -19.22 2.50 6.18
CA ASP A 183 -20.51 2.87 6.76
C ASP A 183 -20.62 4.38 6.99
N GLY A 184 -21.86 4.83 7.20
CA GLY A 184 -22.19 6.22 7.55
C GLY A 184 -22.73 7.04 6.37
N VAL A 185 -22.61 8.36 6.50
CA VAL A 185 -23.09 9.34 5.51
C VAL A 185 -21.94 10.13 4.91
N GLY A 186 -22.12 10.63 3.69
CA GLY A 186 -21.11 11.41 2.99
C GLY A 186 -20.74 12.68 3.75
N VAL A 187 -19.45 12.96 3.91
CA VAL A 187 -18.94 14.15 4.60
C VAL A 187 -18.74 15.28 3.58
N PRO A 188 -19.28 16.49 3.80
CA PRO A 188 -19.07 17.61 2.89
C PRO A 188 -17.63 18.11 2.96
N VAL A 189 -17.12 18.60 1.83
CA VAL A 189 -15.80 19.27 1.81
C VAL A 189 -15.87 20.61 2.53
N SER A 190 -14.81 20.95 3.25
CA SER A 190 -14.65 22.22 3.98
C SER A 190 -13.23 22.74 3.89
N ALA A 191 -13.03 24.03 4.18
CA ALA A 191 -11.72 24.65 4.26
C ALA A 191 -10.82 23.94 5.29
N ASP A 192 -11.36 23.65 6.48
CA ASP A 192 -10.63 22.94 7.55
C ASP A 192 -10.11 21.56 7.12
N LEU A 193 -10.91 20.80 6.36
CA LEU A 193 -10.48 19.51 5.84
C LEU A 193 -9.35 19.67 4.82
N CYS A 194 -9.48 20.65 3.92
CA CYS A 194 -8.42 20.96 2.97
C CYS A 194 -7.15 21.40 3.70
N ASP A 195 -7.24 22.31 4.67
CA ASP A 195 -6.13 22.83 5.48
C ASP A 195 -5.44 21.78 6.33
N TRP A 196 -6.19 20.83 6.87
CA TRP A 196 -5.65 19.68 7.58
C TRP A 196 -4.74 18.79 6.73
N ALA A 197 -5.01 18.67 5.43
CA ALA A 197 -4.34 17.71 4.54
C ALA A 197 -2.98 18.21 4.04
N ASN A 198 -2.00 17.29 3.95
CA ASN A 198 -0.76 17.53 3.20
C ASN A 198 -1.00 17.42 1.69
N ILE A 199 -1.93 16.54 1.29
CA ILE A 199 -2.36 16.38 -0.10
C ILE A 199 -3.86 16.12 -0.18
N VAL A 200 -4.51 16.68 -1.18
CA VAL A 200 -5.91 16.47 -1.52
C VAL A 200 -5.98 15.73 -2.85
N LEU A 201 -6.38 14.47 -2.81
CA LEU A 201 -6.51 13.60 -3.97
C LEU A 201 -7.96 13.59 -4.45
N THR A 202 -8.19 14.10 -5.65
CA THR A 202 -9.55 14.19 -6.23
C THR A 202 -9.82 13.06 -7.22
N ALA A 203 -11.09 12.68 -7.33
CA ALA A 203 -11.54 11.64 -8.24
C ALA A 203 -11.52 12.03 -9.72
N ALA A 204 -11.73 13.32 -10.01
CA ALA A 204 -11.80 13.82 -11.37
C ALA A 204 -11.39 15.30 -11.45
N PRO A 205 -10.94 15.79 -12.63
CA PRO A 205 -10.52 17.18 -12.82
C PRO A 205 -11.59 18.21 -12.41
N TYR A 206 -12.86 17.99 -12.74
CA TYR A 206 -13.92 18.93 -12.32
C TYR A 206 -14.06 19.01 -10.79
N VAL A 207 -13.74 17.93 -10.05
CA VAL A 207 -13.72 17.98 -8.57
C VAL A 207 -12.57 18.87 -8.10
N THR A 208 -11.39 18.75 -8.73
CA THR A 208 -10.26 19.67 -8.50
C THR A 208 -10.67 21.13 -8.73
N GLU A 209 -11.28 21.43 -9.87
CA GLU A 209 -11.71 22.79 -10.22
C GLU A 209 -12.68 23.38 -9.18
N ARG A 210 -13.64 22.57 -8.70
CA ARG A 210 -14.60 23.00 -7.67
C ARG A 210 -13.92 23.27 -6.33
N ILE A 211 -13.00 22.42 -5.91
CA ILE A 211 -12.24 22.61 -4.66
C ILE A 211 -11.36 23.85 -4.77
N VAL A 212 -10.62 24.02 -5.87
CA VAL A 212 -9.72 25.17 -6.07
C VAL A 212 -10.51 26.48 -6.16
N GLY A 213 -11.69 26.47 -6.79
CA GLY A 213 -12.57 27.62 -6.84
C GLY A 213 -13.13 28.01 -5.47
N ALA A 214 -13.53 27.04 -4.65
CA ALA A 214 -14.08 27.28 -3.31
C ALA A 214 -13.00 27.58 -2.25
N PHE A 215 -11.82 26.96 -2.37
CA PHE A 215 -10.72 27.04 -1.40
C PHE A 215 -9.38 27.32 -2.11
N PRO A 216 -9.15 28.54 -2.63
CA PRO A 216 -7.97 28.86 -3.43
C PRO A 216 -6.62 28.64 -2.73
N SER A 217 -6.58 28.79 -1.40
CA SER A 217 -5.39 28.54 -0.56
C SER A 217 -4.88 27.10 -0.67
N SER A 218 -5.74 26.16 -1.06
CA SER A 218 -5.40 24.75 -1.19
C SER A 218 -4.89 24.33 -2.56
N LYS A 219 -4.82 25.25 -3.54
CA LYS A 219 -4.46 24.94 -4.93
C LYS A 219 -3.15 24.15 -5.07
N SER A 220 -2.14 24.44 -4.24
CA SER A 220 -0.83 23.79 -4.32
C SER A 220 -0.83 22.32 -3.89
N LYS A 221 -1.86 21.87 -3.16
CA LYS A 221 -1.97 20.50 -2.63
C LYS A 221 -3.11 19.69 -3.26
N VAL A 222 -3.89 20.27 -4.16
CA VAL A 222 -5.00 19.58 -4.83
C VAL A 222 -4.52 19.02 -6.18
N ILE A 223 -4.66 17.72 -6.36
CA ILE A 223 -4.28 17.00 -7.58
C ILE A 223 -5.22 15.80 -7.77
N THR A 224 -5.48 15.39 -9.01
CA THR A 224 -6.24 14.14 -9.19
C THR A 224 -5.41 12.94 -8.76
N ALA A 225 -6.04 11.89 -8.22
CA ALA A 225 -5.30 10.71 -7.80
C ALA A 225 -4.53 10.05 -8.97
N LYS A 226 -5.06 10.13 -10.19
CA LYS A 226 -4.35 9.63 -11.39
C LYS A 226 -3.16 10.49 -11.76
N GLU A 227 -3.27 11.82 -11.80
CA GLU A 227 -2.08 12.66 -12.03
C GLU A 227 -1.04 12.44 -10.92
N PHE A 228 -1.52 12.16 -9.70
CA PHE A 228 -0.68 11.75 -8.59
C PHE A 228 -0.07 10.37 -8.76
N VAL A 229 -0.47 9.48 -9.67
CA VAL A 229 0.28 8.21 -9.88
C VAL A 229 0.91 8.10 -11.27
N ALA A 230 0.40 8.84 -12.26
CA ALA A 230 0.79 8.76 -13.66
C ALA A 230 2.19 9.30 -13.98
N ARG A 231 2.79 10.11 -13.10
CA ARG A 231 4.18 10.57 -13.30
C ARG A 231 5.21 9.46 -13.14
N TYR A 232 4.82 8.37 -12.50
CA TYR A 232 5.59 7.15 -12.43
C TYR A 232 4.98 6.15 -13.41
N LYS A 233 5.82 5.46 -14.20
CA LYS A 233 5.40 4.30 -15.01
C LYS A 233 5.12 3.12 -14.07
N ILE A 234 4.13 3.28 -13.19
CA ILE A 234 3.73 2.26 -12.22
C ILE A 234 2.98 1.19 -13.01
N SER A 235 3.73 0.23 -13.55
CA SER A 235 3.35 -0.93 -14.36
C SER A 235 3.09 -0.70 -15.87
N ASP A 236 3.57 -1.68 -16.66
CA ASP A 236 3.33 -1.79 -18.12
C ASP A 236 1.87 -2.17 -18.47
N GLN A 237 1.03 -2.48 -17.48
CA GLN A 237 -0.33 -2.96 -17.70
C GLN A 237 -1.41 -1.87 -17.75
N GLY A 238 -1.05 -0.61 -17.47
CA GLY A 238 -1.98 0.52 -17.56
C GLY A 238 -3.10 0.45 -16.51
N PHE A 239 -3.20 1.45 -15.63
CA PHE A 239 -4.35 1.53 -14.72
C PHE A 239 -5.64 1.65 -15.52
N SER A 240 -6.61 0.77 -15.25
CA SER A 240 -7.96 0.92 -15.77
C SER A 240 -8.64 2.08 -15.05
N TYR A 241 -9.50 2.78 -15.79
CA TYR A 241 -10.09 4.10 -15.53
C TYR A 241 -11.00 4.21 -14.29
N ALA A 242 -10.95 3.29 -13.33
CA ALA A 242 -11.91 3.15 -12.23
C ALA A 242 -12.06 4.41 -11.35
N PHE A 243 -11.04 5.27 -11.28
CA PHE A 243 -11.13 6.53 -10.54
C PHE A 243 -11.90 7.65 -11.29
N TYR A 244 -12.03 7.57 -12.62
CA TYR A 244 -12.65 8.62 -13.44
C TYR A 244 -14.16 8.46 -13.66
N ILE A 245 -14.76 7.34 -13.30
CA ILE A 245 -16.19 7.09 -13.54
C ILE A 245 -17.06 7.71 -12.43
N ASP A 246 -17.13 9.04 -12.33
CA ASP A 246 -18.25 9.71 -11.62
C ASP A 246 -19.32 10.21 -12.61
N GLU A 247 -19.33 9.71 -13.85
CA GLU A 247 -20.59 9.57 -14.60
C GLU A 247 -20.87 8.08 -14.88
N PRO A 248 -21.80 7.45 -14.14
CA PRO A 248 -22.24 6.07 -14.37
C PRO A 248 -22.80 5.82 -15.77
N THR A 249 -23.31 6.85 -16.44
CA THR A 249 -23.84 6.77 -17.81
C THR A 249 -22.74 6.73 -18.88
N PHE A 250 -21.56 7.26 -18.58
CA PHE A 250 -20.51 7.50 -19.58
C PHE A 250 -19.62 6.26 -19.80
N SER A 251 -19.39 5.41 -18.78
CA SER A 251 -18.65 4.16 -19.00
C SER A 251 -19.49 3.16 -19.78
N THR A 252 -20.76 2.98 -19.40
CA THR A 252 -21.63 1.97 -20.03
C THR A 252 -22.01 2.35 -21.45
N GLN A 253 -22.28 3.63 -21.76
CA GLN A 253 -22.56 4.06 -23.13
C GLN A 253 -21.33 4.01 -24.03
N ARG A 254 -20.15 4.32 -23.48
CA ARG A 254 -18.90 4.32 -24.25
C ARG A 254 -18.36 2.90 -24.46
N GLU A 255 -18.51 2.02 -23.49
CA GLU A 255 -18.22 0.58 -23.61
C GLU A 255 -19.20 -0.07 -24.59
N LYS A 256 -20.51 0.23 -24.52
CA LYS A 256 -21.49 -0.28 -25.48
C LYS A 256 -21.26 0.25 -26.90
N ALA A 257 -20.94 1.53 -27.06
CA ALA A 257 -20.61 2.11 -28.37
C ALA A 257 -19.30 1.55 -28.94
N LEU A 258 -18.31 1.28 -28.09
CA LEU A 258 -17.05 0.65 -28.48
C LEU A 258 -17.27 -0.83 -28.85
N ASP A 259 -18.07 -1.56 -28.09
CA ASP A 259 -18.44 -2.95 -28.39
C ASP A 259 -19.24 -3.04 -29.69
N GLU A 260 -20.21 -2.15 -29.93
CA GLU A 260 -20.95 -2.04 -31.20
C GLU A 260 -20.02 -1.66 -32.37
N TRP A 261 -19.04 -0.79 -32.16
CA TRP A 261 -18.06 -0.39 -33.17
C TRP A 261 -17.11 -1.53 -33.55
N LEU A 262 -16.58 -2.24 -32.55
CA LEU A 262 -15.68 -3.38 -32.71
C LEU A 262 -16.40 -4.59 -33.30
N SER A 263 -17.62 -4.88 -32.87
CA SER A 263 -18.45 -5.97 -33.41
C SER A 263 -18.92 -5.70 -34.84
N ALA A 264 -19.13 -4.44 -35.23
CA ALA A 264 -19.39 -4.03 -36.61
C ALA A 264 -18.13 -3.97 -37.50
N ARG A 265 -16.94 -4.36 -37.00
CA ARG A 265 -15.62 -4.31 -37.68
C ARG A 265 -15.28 -2.93 -38.27
N ARG A 266 -15.67 -1.83 -37.61
CA ARG A 266 -15.46 -0.45 -38.10
C ARG A 266 -14.06 0.12 -37.83
N GLY A 267 -13.05 -0.73 -37.74
CA GLY A 267 -11.65 -0.33 -37.55
C GLY A 267 -11.16 -0.46 -36.10
N SER A 268 -10.01 0.14 -35.83
CA SER A 268 -9.31 0.04 -34.55
C SER A 268 -9.88 0.99 -33.49
N VAL A 269 -9.52 0.77 -32.22
CA VAL A 269 -9.87 1.67 -31.11
C VAL A 269 -9.38 3.10 -31.36
N LYS A 270 -8.26 3.26 -32.08
CA LYS A 270 -7.73 4.58 -32.46
C LYS A 270 -8.66 5.30 -33.44
N ASP A 271 -9.24 4.58 -34.39
CA ASP A 271 -10.18 5.12 -35.39
C ASP A 271 -11.51 5.53 -34.73
N PHE A 272 -11.96 4.76 -33.74
CA PHE A 272 -13.12 5.12 -32.90
C PHE A 272 -12.90 6.44 -32.14
N MET A 273 -11.73 6.61 -31.52
CA MET A 273 -11.41 7.83 -30.76
C MET A 273 -11.32 9.08 -31.65
N GLN A 274 -10.78 8.95 -32.85
CA GLN A 274 -10.73 10.03 -33.83
C GLN A 274 -12.11 10.38 -34.40
N ALA A 275 -12.99 9.38 -34.59
CA ALA A 275 -14.37 9.61 -35.02
C ALA A 275 -15.20 10.36 -33.96
N ILE A 276 -15.02 10.03 -32.68
CA ILE A 276 -15.66 10.74 -31.56
C ILE A 276 -15.19 12.21 -31.49
N GLU A 277 -13.89 12.46 -31.61
CA GLU A 277 -13.33 13.82 -31.61
C GLU A 277 -13.86 14.64 -32.79
N LYS A 278 -14.00 14.02 -33.97
CA LYS A 278 -14.59 14.63 -35.16
C LYS A 278 -16.07 14.95 -34.98
N ASP A 279 -16.86 14.05 -34.40
CA ASP A 279 -18.29 14.26 -34.16
C ASP A 279 -18.57 15.36 -33.12
N ILE A 280 -17.67 15.53 -32.14
CA ILE A 280 -17.70 16.64 -31.19
C ILE A 280 -17.31 17.96 -31.88
N ALA A 281 -16.26 17.95 -32.71
CA ALA A 281 -15.81 19.14 -33.43
C ALA A 281 -16.84 19.64 -34.46
N GLU A 282 -17.60 18.72 -35.06
CA GLU A 282 -18.65 19.03 -36.03
C GLU A 282 -20.02 19.28 -35.38
N GLY A 283 -20.10 19.32 -34.04
CA GLY A 283 -21.32 19.60 -33.29
C GLY A 283 -22.41 18.53 -33.45
N ARG A 284 -22.07 17.37 -34.03
CA ARG A 284 -22.97 16.23 -34.21
C ARG A 284 -23.24 15.52 -32.88
N GLN A 285 -22.38 15.72 -31.89
CA GLN A 285 -22.64 15.50 -30.47
C GLN A 285 -22.52 16.82 -29.69
N LYS A 286 -23.51 17.16 -28.85
CA LYS A 286 -23.42 18.32 -27.94
C LYS A 286 -22.49 18.02 -26.77
N ALA A 287 -21.75 19.02 -26.28
CA ALA A 287 -21.09 18.95 -24.98
C ALA A 287 -22.16 18.85 -23.88
N PHE A 288 -22.45 17.63 -23.40
CA PHE A 288 -23.72 17.28 -22.77
C PHE A 288 -23.75 17.48 -21.25
N LEU A 289 -24.81 18.13 -20.75
CA LEU A 289 -25.22 18.16 -19.34
C LEU A 289 -26.34 17.12 -19.09
N TYR A 290 -26.03 16.15 -18.23
CA TYR A 290 -26.84 15.47 -17.21
C TYR A 290 -28.34 15.22 -17.44
N LYS A 291 -28.72 13.93 -17.48
CA LYS A 291 -29.95 13.42 -16.85
C LYS A 291 -29.88 11.90 -16.60
N ASN A 292 -30.02 11.53 -15.32
CA ASN A 292 -30.76 10.38 -14.78
C ASN A 292 -30.03 9.35 -13.90
N LYS A 293 -30.68 9.15 -12.73
CA LYS A 293 -30.93 7.97 -11.90
C LYS A 293 -29.96 6.77 -11.95
N TYR A 294 -29.45 6.42 -10.77
CA TYR A 294 -28.93 5.09 -10.45
C TYR A 294 -30.01 4.03 -10.72
N PRO A 295 -29.75 3.01 -11.56
CA PRO A 295 -30.54 1.79 -11.54
C PRO A 295 -30.08 0.93 -10.36
N GLU A 296 -31.04 0.47 -9.57
CA GLU A 296 -30.81 -0.66 -8.66
C GLU A 296 -30.48 -1.90 -9.49
N GLY A 297 -29.39 -2.57 -9.13
CA GLY A 297 -29.08 -3.94 -9.58
C GLY A 297 -28.38 -4.05 -10.93
N GLU A 298 -27.05 -4.00 -10.93
CA GLU A 298 -26.23 -4.69 -11.94
C GLU A 298 -25.04 -5.41 -11.28
N ASN A 299 -25.18 -6.74 -11.21
CA ASN A 299 -24.18 -7.80 -11.32
C ASN A 299 -22.80 -7.60 -10.66
N SER A 300 -22.53 -8.47 -9.68
CA SER A 300 -21.30 -8.70 -8.89
C SER A 300 -19.95 -8.77 -9.62
N ARG A 301 -19.91 -8.71 -10.97
CA ARG A 301 -18.66 -8.63 -11.74
C ARG A 301 -18.14 -7.19 -11.90
N GLY A 302 -19.01 -6.19 -12.02
CA GLY A 302 -18.61 -4.79 -12.18
C GLY A 302 -18.03 -4.16 -10.90
N GLU A 303 -18.63 -4.49 -9.75
CA GLU A 303 -18.13 -4.04 -8.44
C GLU A 303 -16.74 -4.61 -8.13
N PHE A 304 -16.48 -5.87 -8.51
CA PHE A 304 -15.18 -6.53 -8.26
C PHE A 304 -14.03 -5.87 -9.00
N LEU A 305 -14.24 -5.54 -10.27
CA LEU A 305 -13.28 -4.79 -11.08
C LEU A 305 -13.02 -3.40 -10.46
N SER A 306 -14.07 -2.71 -9.98
CA SER A 306 -13.91 -1.38 -9.40
C SER A 306 -13.10 -1.37 -8.10
N ILE A 307 -13.32 -2.32 -7.19
CA ILE A 307 -12.60 -2.38 -5.90
C ILE A 307 -11.14 -2.80 -6.10
N ASN A 308 -10.89 -3.77 -6.98
CA ASN A 308 -9.52 -4.19 -7.30
C ASN A 308 -8.70 -3.01 -7.88
N GLU A 309 -9.27 -2.25 -8.81
CA GLU A 309 -8.60 -1.06 -9.36
C GLU A 309 -8.39 0.04 -8.30
N LEU A 310 -9.33 0.22 -7.37
CA LEU A 310 -9.16 1.15 -6.24
C LEU A 310 -8.07 0.69 -5.27
N LEU A 311 -7.94 -0.63 -5.03
CA LEU A 311 -6.84 -1.19 -4.25
C LEU A 311 -5.50 -0.99 -4.98
N LYS A 312 -5.41 -1.29 -6.27
CA LYS A 312 -4.23 -1.01 -7.10
C LYS A 312 -3.83 0.46 -7.04
N LEU A 313 -4.79 1.37 -7.17
CA LEU A 313 -4.57 2.80 -7.04
C LEU A 313 -4.07 3.17 -5.64
N SER A 314 -4.63 2.57 -4.58
CA SER A 314 -4.18 2.78 -3.21
C SER A 314 -2.72 2.35 -3.02
N PHE A 315 -2.34 1.18 -3.56
CA PHE A 315 -0.95 0.73 -3.58
C PHE A 315 -0.04 1.69 -4.33
N ALA A 316 -0.47 2.21 -5.49
CA ALA A 316 0.31 3.14 -6.29
C ALA A 316 0.50 4.50 -5.59
N ILE A 317 -0.52 4.99 -4.90
CA ILE A 317 -0.44 6.21 -4.08
C ILE A 317 0.62 6.04 -2.99
N ILE A 318 0.56 4.92 -2.24
CA ILE A 318 1.52 4.64 -1.16
C ILE A 318 2.94 4.47 -1.71
N GLU A 319 3.10 3.72 -2.81
CA GLU A 319 4.38 3.52 -3.48
C GLU A 319 5.03 4.85 -3.84
N ARG A 320 4.25 5.75 -4.47
CA ARG A 320 4.76 7.09 -4.81
C ARG A 320 5.13 7.89 -3.58
N LEU A 321 4.33 7.86 -2.51
CA LEU A 321 4.65 8.59 -1.28
C LEU A 321 6.00 8.14 -0.68
N ILE A 322 6.33 6.85 -0.81
CA ILE A 322 7.63 6.32 -0.38
C ILE A 322 8.74 6.78 -1.35
N GLN A 323 8.54 6.64 -2.67
CA GLN A 323 9.54 6.98 -3.69
C GLN A 323 9.88 8.48 -3.74
N ASP A 324 8.88 9.35 -3.55
CA ASP A 324 9.04 10.80 -3.52
C ASP A 324 9.54 11.32 -2.14
N ASN A 325 9.92 10.42 -1.21
CA ASN A 325 10.46 10.76 0.11
C ASN A 325 9.51 11.59 1.00
N TYR A 326 8.19 11.52 0.78
CA TYR A 326 7.22 12.19 1.65
C TYR A 326 7.19 11.58 3.06
N LEU A 327 7.44 10.26 3.15
CA LEU A 327 7.32 9.51 4.40
C LEU A 327 8.63 9.35 5.17
N THR A 328 9.76 9.34 4.46
CA THR A 328 11.11 9.24 5.03
C THR A 328 12.11 9.77 4.01
N THR A 329 13.28 10.21 4.47
CA THR A 329 14.42 10.58 3.60
C THR A 329 15.57 9.58 3.69
N ARG A 330 15.42 8.50 4.48
CA ARG A 330 16.42 7.45 4.66
C ARG A 330 16.25 6.38 3.58
N PRO A 331 17.19 6.21 2.64
CA PRO A 331 17.04 5.27 1.53
C PRO A 331 16.78 3.82 1.96
N GLU A 332 17.46 3.36 2.99
CA GLU A 332 17.31 2.01 3.57
C GLU A 332 15.91 1.77 4.15
N VAL A 333 15.31 2.81 4.75
CA VAL A 333 13.92 2.76 5.21
C VAL A 333 12.96 2.72 4.03
N SER A 334 13.16 3.56 3.02
CA SER A 334 12.33 3.56 1.81
C SER A 334 12.34 2.19 1.13
N SER A 335 13.51 1.57 0.97
CA SER A 335 13.65 0.23 0.39
C SER A 335 12.91 -0.83 1.19
N LEU A 336 13.00 -0.80 2.53
CA LEU A 336 12.26 -1.72 3.39
C LEU A 336 10.73 -1.52 3.25
N LEU A 337 10.25 -0.28 3.21
CA LEU A 337 8.83 0.02 3.06
C LEU A 337 8.29 -0.42 1.69
N LEU A 338 9.05 -0.19 0.61
CA LEU A 338 8.70 -0.66 -0.73
C LEU A 338 8.64 -2.19 -0.79
N PHE A 339 9.59 -2.85 -0.16
CA PHE A 339 9.59 -4.30 -0.04
C PHE A 339 8.32 -4.79 0.69
N LYS A 340 8.00 -4.24 1.87
CA LYS A 340 6.78 -4.57 2.61
C LYS A 340 5.51 -4.32 1.80
N LEU A 341 5.47 -3.20 1.08
CA LEU A 341 4.35 -2.84 0.23
C LEU A 341 4.14 -3.86 -0.90
N ASN A 342 5.22 -4.31 -1.54
CA ASN A 342 5.16 -5.30 -2.61
C ASN A 342 4.71 -6.68 -2.09
N GLU A 343 5.18 -7.09 -0.91
CA GLU A 343 4.76 -8.35 -0.30
C GLU A 343 3.29 -8.32 0.12
N LEU A 344 2.81 -7.20 0.66
CA LEU A 344 1.38 -7.02 0.92
C LEU A 344 0.57 -7.05 -0.39
N ARG A 345 1.07 -6.40 -1.44
CA ARG A 345 0.44 -6.36 -2.76
C ARG A 345 0.19 -7.76 -3.32
N LYS A 346 1.19 -8.65 -3.29
CA LYS A 346 1.08 -10.05 -3.75
C LYS A 346 0.04 -10.90 -3.01
N ARG A 347 -0.32 -10.50 -1.78
CA ARG A 347 -1.31 -11.22 -0.96
C ARG A 347 -2.72 -10.72 -1.16
N VAL A 348 -2.85 -9.42 -1.46
CA VAL A 348 -4.13 -8.72 -1.55
C VAL A 348 -4.67 -8.70 -2.99
N LEU A 349 -3.78 -8.54 -3.97
CA LEU A 349 -4.07 -8.54 -5.41
C LEU A 349 -3.67 -9.89 -6.02
#